data_AF-A0A0C3F537-F1
#
_entry.id   AF-A0A0C3F537-F1
#
_cell.length_a   1.000
_cell.length_b   1.000
_cell.length_c   1.000
_cell.angle_alpha   90.00
_cell.angle_beta   90.00
_cell.angle_gamma   90.00
#
_symmetry.space_group_name_H-M   'P 1'
#
loop_
_entity.id
_entity.type
_entity.pdbx_description
1 polymer ?
#
loop_
_entity_poly.entity_id
_entity_poly.type
_entity_poly.pdbx_seq_one_letter_code
_entity_poly.pdbx_strand_id
1 'polypeptide(L)'
;MTMGDLDISGHPDTRALLEGFNLALKNDDLPTTFHVLDWFHTVSDARKFVGWVCSPQVKSVDDIIAHIRVREAPHQAPHPDNKEIMDLFHQHVVAYLRGVGHPDDQYVRDVVGANVFDAGKGDPLLRVNALLKTARASDILPTSPVWYIDFFISHEWDSDLYPIELPNGDIEWGPEQPITFRSCFSAANVTNNTHLRMLLTVDESTSTGDTIFGRWLHLQVFASQGFNRA
;
A
#
# COMPACT_ATOMS: atom_id res chain seq x y z
N MET A 1 -36.62 15.92 2.94
CA MET A 1 -37.92 16.02 2.24
C MET A 1 -37.61 16.20 0.76
N THR A 2 -38.08 15.25 -0.06
CA THR A 2 -38.12 15.18 -1.54
C THR A 2 -36.90 15.65 -2.36
N MET A 3 -36.10 14.67 -2.81
CA MET A 3 -35.54 14.64 -4.17
C MET A 3 -36.63 15.05 -5.18
N GLY A 4 -36.38 16.10 -5.96
CA GLY A 4 -37.30 16.58 -7.00
C GLY A 4 -37.47 18.09 -7.15
N ASP A 5 -36.68 18.92 -6.47
CA ASP A 5 -36.73 20.37 -6.67
C ASP A 5 -36.08 20.76 -8.02
N LEU A 6 -36.79 21.54 -8.84
CA LEU A 6 -36.40 21.86 -10.23
C LEU A 6 -35.32 22.95 -10.32
N ASP A 7 -35.14 23.73 -9.26
CA ASP A 7 -34.06 24.72 -9.17
C ASP A 7 -33.05 24.32 -8.09
N ILE A 8 -32.27 23.28 -8.40
CA ILE A 8 -31.18 22.79 -7.57
C ILE A 8 -30.19 23.92 -7.24
N SER A 9 -30.01 24.88 -8.14
CA SER A 9 -29.10 26.04 -8.03
C SER A 9 -29.57 27.09 -7.01
N GLY A 10 -30.88 27.24 -6.80
CA GLY A 10 -31.45 28.16 -5.82
C GLY A 10 -31.47 27.63 -4.38
N HIS A 11 -31.23 26.32 -4.18
CA HIS A 11 -31.33 25.69 -2.86
C HIS A 11 -30.23 26.21 -1.91
N PRO A 12 -30.54 26.55 -0.64
CA PRO A 12 -29.57 27.10 0.33
C PRO A 12 -28.33 26.23 0.51
N ASP A 13 -28.50 24.91 0.58
CA ASP A 13 -27.37 23.97 0.72
C ASP A 13 -26.52 23.92 -0.55
N THR A 14 -27.12 24.03 -1.75
CA THR A 14 -26.37 24.10 -3.00
C THR A 14 -25.64 25.43 -3.13
N ARG A 15 -26.25 26.53 -2.69
CA ARG A 15 -25.59 27.84 -2.61
C ARG A 15 -24.43 27.83 -1.63
N ALA A 16 -24.62 27.30 -0.42
CA ALA A 16 -23.54 27.15 0.56
C ALA A 16 -22.41 26.24 0.04
N LEU A 17 -22.76 25.20 -0.72
CA LEU A 17 -21.79 24.32 -1.39
C LEU A 17 -21.03 25.07 -2.50
N LEU A 18 -21.70 25.86 -3.34
CA LEU A 18 -21.09 26.65 -4.43
C LEU A 18 -20.23 27.80 -3.91
N GLU A 19 -20.69 28.50 -2.87
CA GLU A 19 -19.98 29.57 -2.17
C GLU A 19 -18.74 29.03 -1.44
N GLY A 20 -18.73 27.75 -1.03
CA GLY A 20 -17.58 27.07 -0.42
C GLY A 20 -16.64 26.33 -1.39
N PHE A 21 -17.13 25.89 -2.56
CA PHE A 21 -16.34 25.13 -3.54
C PHE A 21 -15.54 26.00 -4.50
N ASN A 22 -16.05 27.19 -4.85
CA ASN A 22 -15.36 28.04 -5.82
C ASN A 22 -14.32 28.95 -5.15
N LEU A 23 -13.40 28.32 -4.43
CA LEU A 23 -12.38 28.99 -3.62
C LEU A 23 -11.67 30.04 -4.47
N ALA A 24 -11.78 31.28 -4.02
CA ALA A 24 -11.10 32.44 -4.58
C ALA A 24 -9.65 32.41 -4.10
N LEU A 25 -8.74 31.91 -4.94
CA LEU A 25 -7.31 31.98 -4.70
C LEU A 25 -6.82 33.34 -5.16
N LYS A 26 -6.22 34.08 -4.24
CA LYS A 26 -5.53 35.33 -4.53
C LYS A 26 -4.04 35.04 -4.59
N ASN A 27 -3.43 35.29 -5.74
CA ASN A 27 -1.99 35.27 -5.87
C ASN A 27 -1.50 36.70 -5.65
N ASP A 28 -0.58 36.92 -4.71
CA ASP A 28 -0.06 38.26 -4.42
C ASP A 28 0.70 38.88 -5.62
N ASP A 29 1.16 38.05 -6.55
CA ASP A 29 1.87 38.47 -7.76
C ASP A 29 0.96 38.70 -8.99
N LEU A 30 -0.34 38.37 -8.90
CA LEU A 30 -1.29 38.55 -10.00
C LEU A 30 -2.50 39.41 -9.55
N PRO A 31 -2.92 40.40 -10.37
CA PRO A 31 -3.98 41.34 -9.99
C PRO A 31 -5.39 40.73 -9.98
N THR A 32 -5.55 39.47 -10.38
CA THR A 32 -6.84 38.80 -10.51
C THR A 32 -6.99 37.66 -9.51
N THR A 33 -8.12 37.65 -8.82
CA THR A 33 -8.59 36.50 -8.04
C THR A 33 -9.00 35.39 -9.00
N PHE A 34 -8.52 34.18 -8.77
CA PHE A 34 -8.87 33.01 -9.57
C PHE A 34 -9.76 32.07 -8.78
N HIS A 35 -10.71 31.49 -9.47
CA HIS A 35 -11.69 30.59 -8.91
C HIS A 35 -11.31 29.15 -9.28
N VAL A 36 -11.15 28.29 -8.27
CA VAL A 36 -10.63 26.92 -8.47
C VAL A 36 -11.48 26.11 -9.46
N LEU A 37 -12.79 26.36 -9.56
CA LEU A 37 -13.64 25.65 -10.52
C LEU A 37 -13.44 26.08 -11.97
N ASP A 38 -12.90 27.29 -12.21
CA ASP A 38 -12.61 27.79 -13.56
C ASP A 38 -11.46 27.02 -14.23
N TRP A 39 -10.69 26.25 -13.45
CA TRP A 39 -9.62 25.38 -13.95
C TRP A 39 -10.14 24.05 -14.53
N PHE A 40 -11.41 23.69 -14.30
CA PHE A 40 -11.96 22.42 -14.76
C PHE A 40 -12.90 22.62 -15.95
N HIS A 41 -12.56 21.99 -17.07
CA HIS A 41 -13.38 22.04 -18.29
C HIS A 41 -14.63 21.15 -18.21
N THR A 42 -14.69 20.21 -17.25
CA THR A 42 -15.85 19.33 -17.06
C THR A 42 -16.20 19.12 -15.58
N VAL A 43 -17.48 18.83 -15.31
CA VAL A 43 -17.98 18.47 -13.97
C VAL A 43 -17.33 17.19 -13.43
N SER A 44 -16.88 16.28 -14.31
CA SER A 44 -16.17 15.07 -13.90
C SER A 44 -14.80 15.40 -13.30
N ASP A 45 -14.09 16.36 -13.87
CA ASP A 45 -12.75 16.76 -13.40
C ASP A 45 -12.85 17.54 -12.09
N ALA A 46 -13.84 18.42 -11.94
CA ALA A 46 -14.15 19.07 -10.67
C ALA A 46 -14.49 18.05 -9.57
N ARG A 47 -15.28 17.01 -9.88
CA ARG A 47 -15.58 15.91 -8.93
C ARG A 47 -14.35 15.11 -8.53
N LYS A 48 -13.45 14.82 -9.46
CA LYS A 48 -12.18 14.12 -9.16
C LYS A 48 -11.28 14.98 -8.29
N PHE A 49 -11.17 16.26 -8.60
CA PHE A 49 -10.38 17.22 -7.81
C PHE A 49 -10.93 17.37 -6.40
N VAL A 50 -12.23 17.59 -6.26
CA VAL A 50 -12.91 17.68 -4.96
C VAL A 50 -12.78 16.37 -4.21
N GLY A 51 -12.98 15.25 -4.90
CA GLY A 51 -12.72 13.93 -4.36
C GLY A 51 -11.32 13.85 -3.78
N TRP A 52 -10.30 14.29 -4.51
CA TRP A 52 -8.90 14.31 -4.08
C TRP A 52 -8.62 15.28 -2.92
N VAL A 53 -9.11 16.53 -2.99
CA VAL A 53 -8.93 17.55 -1.93
C VAL A 53 -9.63 17.18 -0.64
N CYS A 54 -10.83 16.59 -0.74
CA CYS A 54 -11.62 16.17 0.41
C CYS A 54 -11.34 14.73 0.84
N SER A 55 -10.46 14.02 0.13
CA SER A 55 -10.13 12.64 0.46
C SER A 55 -9.22 12.56 1.67
N PRO A 56 -9.45 11.61 2.60
CA PRO A 56 -8.52 11.37 3.68
C PRO A 56 -7.21 10.85 3.10
N GLN A 57 -6.12 11.60 3.35
CA GLN A 57 -4.77 11.10 3.13
C GLN A 57 -4.29 10.33 4.36
N VAL A 58 -3.28 9.48 4.15
CA VAL A 58 -2.58 8.81 5.26
C VAL A 58 -1.95 9.86 6.17
N LYS A 59 -2.32 9.84 7.45
CA LYS A 59 -1.74 10.72 8.47
C LYS A 59 -0.78 9.99 9.39
N SER A 60 -1.03 8.69 9.60
CA SER A 60 -0.25 7.83 10.47
C SER A 60 -0.11 6.44 9.86
N VAL A 61 1.03 5.80 10.12
CA VAL A 61 1.25 4.39 9.81
C VAL A 61 0.27 3.50 10.57
N ASP A 62 0.01 3.82 11.84
CA ASP A 62 -0.87 3.00 12.69
C ASP A 62 -2.31 3.00 12.18
N ASP A 63 -2.76 4.09 11.54
CA ASP A 63 -4.07 4.13 10.89
C ASP A 63 -4.17 3.05 9.81
N ILE A 64 -3.11 2.79 9.06
CA ILE A 64 -3.13 1.77 8.00
C ILE A 64 -2.94 0.38 8.57
N ILE A 65 -2.08 0.20 9.57
CA ILE A 65 -1.90 -1.08 10.28
C ILE A 65 -3.25 -1.60 10.80
N ALA A 66 -4.09 -0.72 11.37
CA ALA A 66 -5.41 -1.10 11.88
C ALA A 66 -6.36 -1.67 10.81
N HIS A 67 -6.10 -1.40 9.53
CA HIS A 67 -6.90 -1.89 8.40
C HIS A 67 -6.23 -3.06 7.66
N ILE A 68 -5.08 -3.56 8.11
CA ILE A 68 -4.44 -4.76 7.55
C ILE A 68 -5.07 -6.00 8.15
N ARG A 69 -5.36 -6.98 7.29
CA ARG A 69 -5.85 -8.30 7.70
C ARG A 69 -5.05 -9.38 7.01
N VAL A 70 -4.70 -10.40 7.78
CA VAL A 70 -4.12 -11.63 7.24
C VAL A 70 -5.15 -12.74 7.42
N ARG A 71 -5.45 -13.47 6.35
CA ARG A 71 -6.54 -14.45 6.28
C ARG A 71 -6.09 -15.67 5.52
N GLU A 72 -6.73 -16.81 5.78
CA GLU A 72 -6.58 -17.97 4.92
C GLU A 72 -7.21 -17.69 3.55
N ALA A 73 -6.58 -18.23 2.50
CA ALA A 73 -7.11 -18.14 1.15
C ALA A 73 -8.50 -18.80 1.07
N PRO A 74 -9.52 -18.09 0.54
CA PRO A 74 -10.83 -18.68 0.35
C PRO A 74 -10.69 -19.86 -0.63
N HIS A 75 -11.30 -20.99 -0.32
CA HIS A 75 -11.27 -22.23 -1.11
C HIS A 75 -10.05 -23.15 -0.94
N GLN A 76 -9.23 -22.94 0.08
CA GLN A 76 -8.28 -23.96 0.55
C GLN A 76 -8.73 -24.54 1.89
N ALA A 77 -8.42 -25.82 2.13
CA ALA A 77 -8.61 -26.40 3.44
C ALA A 77 -7.63 -25.74 4.44
N PRO A 78 -8.04 -25.51 5.70
CA PRO A 78 -7.14 -24.96 6.70
C PRO A 78 -5.91 -25.86 6.88
N HIS A 79 -4.72 -25.27 6.84
CA HIS A 79 -3.48 -25.99 7.15
C HIS A 79 -3.07 -25.64 8.59
N PRO A 80 -2.70 -26.62 9.44
CA PRO A 80 -2.37 -26.36 10.86
C PRO A 80 -1.34 -25.25 11.07
N ASP A 81 -0.30 -25.22 10.23
CA ASP A 81 0.78 -24.23 10.30
C ASP A 81 0.37 -22.82 9.84
N ASN A 82 -0.73 -22.66 9.09
CA ASN A 82 -1.07 -21.36 8.51
C ASN A 82 -1.32 -20.32 9.58
N LYS A 83 -1.82 -20.71 10.77
CA LYS A 83 -2.05 -19.74 11.85
C LYS A 83 -0.76 -19.07 12.31
N GLU A 84 0.27 -19.84 12.62
CA GLU A 84 1.56 -19.32 13.05
C GLU A 84 2.22 -18.48 11.95
N ILE A 85 2.16 -18.95 10.69
CA ILE A 85 2.68 -18.22 9.55
C ILE A 85 1.94 -16.90 9.33
N MET A 86 0.61 -16.87 9.47
CA MET A 86 -0.18 -15.64 9.38
C MET A 86 0.19 -14.64 10.48
N ASP A 87 0.39 -15.12 11.71
CA ASP A 87 0.76 -14.28 12.85
C ASP A 87 2.16 -13.68 12.67
N LEU A 88 3.15 -14.49 12.26
CA LEU A 88 4.50 -14.02 11.95
C LEU A 88 4.50 -13.06 10.76
N PHE A 89 3.79 -13.40 9.69
CA PHE A 89 3.67 -12.53 8.52
C PHE A 89 3.09 -11.17 8.89
N HIS A 90 2.03 -11.14 9.70
CA HIS A 90 1.43 -9.90 10.16
C HIS A 90 2.42 -9.05 10.98
N GLN A 91 3.16 -9.67 11.91
CA GLN A 91 4.16 -8.98 12.73
C GLN A 91 5.25 -8.36 11.85
N HIS A 92 5.76 -9.10 10.88
CA HIS A 92 6.80 -8.64 9.97
C HIS A 92 6.31 -7.53 9.02
N VAL A 93 5.08 -7.62 8.51
CA VAL A 93 4.46 -6.54 7.73
C VAL A 93 4.35 -5.26 8.59
N VAL A 94 3.90 -5.38 9.85
CA VAL A 94 3.79 -4.24 10.76
C VAL A 94 5.15 -3.61 11.04
N ALA A 95 6.17 -4.42 11.32
CA ALA A 95 7.54 -3.95 11.54
C ALA A 95 8.07 -3.21 10.30
N TYR A 96 7.90 -3.79 9.12
CA TYR A 96 8.27 -3.18 7.84
C TYR A 96 7.60 -1.81 7.66
N LEU A 97 6.27 -1.71 7.85
CA LEU A 97 5.52 -0.48 7.61
C LEU A 97 5.87 0.66 8.59
N ARG A 98 6.34 0.33 9.79
CA ARG A 98 6.82 1.29 10.78
C ARG A 98 8.22 1.83 10.48
N GLY A 99 8.96 1.20 9.58
CA GLY A 99 10.26 1.70 9.14
C GLY A 99 10.14 3.02 8.39
N VAL A 100 11.18 3.85 8.48
CA VAL A 100 11.24 5.17 7.83
C VAL A 100 11.96 5.03 6.49
N GLY A 101 11.43 5.67 5.46
CA GLY A 101 12.01 5.69 4.11
C GLY A 101 12.11 4.30 3.47
N HIS A 102 13.07 4.14 2.56
CA HIS A 102 13.40 2.84 1.97
C HIS A 102 14.18 1.99 2.98
N PRO A 103 14.09 0.65 2.92
CA PRO A 103 15.03 -0.20 3.63
C PRO A 103 16.46 0.13 3.22
N ASP A 104 17.38 0.25 4.19
CA ASP A 104 18.76 0.66 3.94
C ASP A 104 19.60 -0.43 3.26
N ASP A 105 19.15 -1.01 2.16
CA ASP A 105 19.83 -2.13 1.49
C ASP A 105 20.32 -1.68 0.10
N GLN A 106 21.56 -2.07 -0.25
CA GLN A 106 22.16 -1.68 -1.53
C GLN A 106 21.34 -2.17 -2.73
N TYR A 107 20.77 -3.38 -2.66
CA TYR A 107 19.92 -3.91 -3.72
C TYR A 107 18.62 -3.10 -3.86
N VAL A 108 18.03 -2.65 -2.74
CA VAL A 108 16.89 -1.72 -2.78
C VAL A 108 17.28 -0.42 -3.44
N ARG A 109 18.44 0.13 -3.09
CA ARG A 109 18.95 1.38 -3.68
C ARG A 109 19.18 1.27 -5.17
N ASP A 110 19.68 0.11 -5.63
CA ASP A 110 19.92 -0.15 -7.05
C ASP A 110 18.61 -0.28 -7.83
N VAL A 111 17.60 -0.96 -7.28
CA VAL A 111 16.27 -1.13 -7.91
C VAL A 111 15.48 0.17 -7.95
N VAL A 112 15.48 0.93 -6.85
CA VAL A 112 14.73 2.20 -6.73
C VAL A 112 15.44 3.35 -7.47
N GLY A 113 16.77 3.28 -7.56
CA GLY A 113 17.63 4.34 -8.06
C GLY A 113 18.03 5.33 -6.95
N ALA A 114 19.32 5.67 -6.90
CA ALA A 114 19.91 6.47 -5.82
C ALA A 114 19.18 7.80 -5.54
N ASN A 115 18.75 8.51 -6.57
CA ASN A 115 18.05 9.79 -6.42
C ASN A 115 16.69 9.65 -5.70
N VAL A 116 15.91 8.63 -6.06
CA VAL A 116 14.60 8.36 -5.45
C VAL A 116 14.78 7.85 -4.02
N PHE A 117 15.77 6.97 -3.84
CA PHE A 117 16.14 6.43 -2.54
C PHE A 117 16.50 7.55 -1.54
N ASP A 118 17.40 8.46 -1.94
CA ASP A 118 17.85 9.56 -1.08
C ASP A 118 16.73 10.57 -0.81
N ALA A 119 15.85 10.83 -1.78
CA ALA A 119 14.69 11.69 -1.59
C ALA A 119 13.68 11.11 -0.58
N GLY A 120 13.54 9.78 -0.53
CA GLY A 120 12.62 9.08 0.36
C GLY A 120 13.16 8.79 1.77
N LYS A 121 14.47 8.97 2.02
CA LYS A 121 15.15 8.48 3.24
C LYS A 121 14.52 8.94 4.56
N GLY A 122 13.92 10.13 4.60
CA GLY A 122 13.31 10.69 5.80
C GLY A 122 11.78 10.58 5.86
N ASP A 123 11.13 9.93 4.89
CA ASP A 123 9.68 9.88 4.80
C ASP A 123 9.10 8.71 5.61
N PRO A 124 8.41 8.97 6.74
CA PRO A 124 7.84 7.92 7.59
C PRO A 124 6.59 7.26 6.97
N LEU A 125 6.00 7.83 5.93
CA LEU A 125 4.80 7.30 5.26
C LEU A 125 5.12 6.58 3.96
N LEU A 126 6.38 6.57 3.52
CA LEU A 126 6.80 6.04 2.23
C LEU A 126 6.34 4.59 2.01
N ARG A 127 6.65 3.70 2.96
CA ARG A 127 6.37 2.26 2.86
C ARG A 127 4.86 1.99 2.83
N VAL A 128 4.10 2.74 3.63
CA VAL A 128 2.64 2.67 3.69
C VAL A 128 1.99 3.18 2.40
N ASN A 129 2.44 4.32 1.90
CA ASN A 129 1.94 4.89 0.65
C ASN A 129 2.23 3.96 -0.54
N ALA A 130 3.42 3.35 -0.56
CA ALA A 130 3.78 2.36 -1.56
C ALA A 130 2.87 1.11 -1.50
N LEU A 131 2.56 0.62 -0.29
CA LEU A 131 1.63 -0.49 -0.11
C LEU A 131 0.22 -0.12 -0.60
N LEU A 132 -0.29 1.07 -0.27
CA LEU A 132 -1.61 1.52 -0.71
C LEU A 132 -1.70 1.65 -2.23
N LYS A 133 -0.71 2.29 -2.86
CA LYS A 133 -0.62 2.38 -4.32
C LYS A 133 -0.64 1.01 -4.97
N THR A 134 0.06 0.05 -4.40
CA THR A 134 0.13 -1.31 -4.93
C THR A 134 -1.16 -2.10 -4.70
N ALA A 135 -1.64 -2.12 -3.46
CA ALA A 135 -2.77 -2.93 -3.05
C ALA A 135 -4.12 -2.32 -3.45
N ARG A 136 -4.19 -1.02 -3.75
CA ARG A 136 -5.46 -0.31 -4.02
C ARG A 136 -5.43 0.57 -5.28
N ALA A 137 -4.31 0.61 -6.01
CA ALA A 137 -4.08 1.52 -7.13
C ALA A 137 -4.21 3.02 -6.77
N SER A 138 -4.18 3.36 -5.48
CA SER A 138 -4.36 4.73 -4.99
C SER A 138 -3.82 4.87 -3.56
N ASP A 139 -3.27 6.05 -3.25
CA ASP A 139 -2.88 6.48 -1.90
C ASP A 139 -4.02 7.22 -1.16
N ILE A 140 -5.18 7.36 -1.79
CA ILE A 140 -6.39 7.92 -1.20
C ILE A 140 -7.10 6.87 -0.33
N LEU A 141 -7.40 7.21 0.92
CA LEU A 141 -8.16 6.34 1.81
C LEU A 141 -9.65 6.36 1.48
N PRO A 142 -10.38 5.24 1.67
CA PRO A 142 -11.82 5.21 1.54
C PRO A 142 -12.47 6.18 2.54
N THR A 143 -13.60 6.78 2.14
CA THR A 143 -14.44 7.57 3.04
C THR A 143 -15.23 6.69 4.00
N SER A 144 -15.46 5.42 3.66
CA SER A 144 -16.02 4.43 4.56
C SER A 144 -15.01 4.12 5.68
N PRO A 145 -15.43 4.12 6.97
CA PRO A 145 -14.56 3.69 8.06
C PRO A 145 -14.32 2.18 8.08
N VAL A 146 -15.11 1.40 7.33
CA VAL A 146 -14.97 -0.05 7.24
C VAL A 146 -14.37 -0.40 5.88
N TRP A 147 -13.06 -0.62 5.86
CA TRP A 147 -12.28 -1.05 4.70
C TRP A 147 -11.06 -1.82 5.16
N TYR A 148 -10.46 -2.66 4.31
CA TYR A 148 -9.31 -3.47 4.71
C TYR A 148 -8.37 -3.70 3.54
N ILE A 149 -7.11 -3.99 3.87
CA ILE A 149 -6.12 -4.58 2.97
C ILE A 149 -5.97 -6.04 3.38
N ASP A 150 -6.52 -6.96 2.60
CA ASP A 150 -6.52 -8.39 2.91
C ASP A 150 -5.32 -9.10 2.27
N PHE A 151 -4.44 -9.69 3.09
CA PHE A 151 -3.44 -10.65 2.66
C PHE A 151 -3.99 -12.06 2.85
N PHE A 152 -4.20 -12.77 1.74
CA PHE A 152 -4.66 -14.15 1.74
C PHE A 152 -3.48 -15.10 1.66
N ILE A 153 -3.22 -15.83 2.74
CA ILE A 153 -2.21 -16.88 2.80
C ILE A 153 -2.81 -18.17 2.24
N SER A 154 -2.27 -18.62 1.12
CA SER A 154 -2.51 -19.95 0.57
C SER A 154 -1.34 -20.87 0.93
N HIS A 155 -1.54 -22.19 0.93
CA HIS A 155 -0.46 -23.15 1.06
C HIS A 155 -0.29 -23.95 -0.22
N GLU A 156 0.95 -24.34 -0.49
CA GLU A 156 1.33 -25.22 -1.59
C GLU A 156 1.31 -26.67 -1.08
N TRP A 157 0.59 -27.56 -1.77
CA TRP A 157 0.27 -28.90 -1.29
C TRP A 157 1.37 -29.94 -1.54
N ASP A 158 2.48 -29.57 -2.18
CA ASP A 158 3.52 -30.53 -2.59
C ASP A 158 4.79 -30.52 -1.73
N SER A 159 5.40 -31.70 -1.69
CA SER A 159 6.28 -32.31 -0.68
C SER A 159 7.65 -31.67 -0.38
N ASP A 160 7.93 -30.45 -0.85
CA ASP A 160 9.27 -29.85 -0.79
C ASP A 160 9.39 -28.76 0.30
N LEU A 161 8.54 -28.85 1.33
CA LEU A 161 8.34 -27.85 2.40
C LEU A 161 9.45 -27.77 3.46
N TYR A 162 10.55 -28.51 3.30
CA TYR A 162 11.69 -28.43 4.20
C TYR A 162 12.85 -27.69 3.54
N PRO A 163 13.61 -26.87 4.29
CA PRO A 163 14.90 -26.40 3.81
C PRO A 163 15.71 -27.62 3.36
N ILE A 164 16.15 -27.63 2.10
CA ILE A 164 17.09 -28.65 1.64
C ILE A 164 18.43 -28.26 2.27
N GLU A 165 18.77 -28.92 3.38
CA GLU A 165 20.12 -28.86 3.92
C GLU A 165 21.05 -29.53 2.89
N LEU A 166 21.87 -28.71 2.25
CA LEU A 166 22.84 -29.17 1.28
C LEU A 166 23.92 -30.00 2.00
N PRO A 167 24.58 -30.95 1.31
CA PRO A 167 25.61 -31.79 1.93
C PRO A 167 26.79 -31.02 2.56
N ASN A 168 26.95 -29.74 2.22
CA ASN A 168 27.96 -28.84 2.77
C ASN A 168 27.48 -28.06 4.02
N GLY A 169 26.24 -28.26 4.47
CA GLY A 169 25.62 -27.56 5.59
C GLY A 169 24.94 -26.23 5.23
N ASP A 170 24.94 -25.85 3.96
CA ASP A 170 24.21 -24.66 3.49
C ASP A 170 22.71 -24.95 3.40
N ILE A 171 21.88 -23.91 3.53
CA ILE A 171 20.43 -24.03 3.38
C ILE A 171 20.03 -23.53 1.99
N GLU A 172 19.35 -24.37 1.21
CA GLU A 172 18.73 -23.95 -0.05
C GLU A 172 17.48 -23.11 0.23
N TRP A 173 17.50 -21.86 -0.20
CA TRP A 173 16.32 -21.01 -0.22
C TRP A 173 15.39 -21.53 -1.32
N GLY A 174 14.21 -22.01 -0.94
CA GLY A 174 13.18 -22.39 -1.91
C GLY A 174 12.85 -21.25 -2.89
N PRO A 175 12.13 -21.53 -3.98
CA PRO A 175 11.88 -20.54 -5.03
C PRO A 175 11.18 -19.30 -4.45
N GLU A 176 11.72 -18.12 -4.76
CA GLU A 176 11.05 -16.86 -4.45
C GLU A 176 9.73 -16.80 -5.22
N GLN A 177 8.61 -16.68 -4.49
CA GLN A 177 7.29 -16.47 -5.09
C GLN A 177 6.81 -15.04 -4.84
N PRO A 178 6.41 -14.31 -5.89
CA PRO A 178 5.97 -12.93 -5.74
C PRO A 178 4.61 -12.83 -5.06
N ILE A 179 4.38 -11.70 -4.36
CA ILE A 179 3.05 -11.38 -3.84
C ILE A 179 2.16 -10.95 -5.01
N THR A 180 1.02 -11.61 -5.18
CA THR A 180 0.07 -11.26 -6.23
C THR A 180 -0.94 -10.23 -5.71
N PHE A 181 -0.72 -8.96 -6.02
CA PHE A 181 -1.63 -7.88 -5.65
C PHE A 181 -2.83 -7.79 -6.60
N ARG A 182 -4.02 -7.68 -6.01
CA ARG A 182 -5.32 -7.52 -6.66
C ARG A 182 -5.87 -6.15 -6.29
N SER A 183 -5.35 -5.12 -6.96
CA SER A 183 -5.57 -3.71 -6.60
C SER A 183 -7.06 -3.30 -6.52
N CYS A 184 -7.88 -3.79 -7.45
CA CYS A 184 -9.32 -3.55 -7.47
C CYS A 184 -10.07 -4.09 -6.24
N PHE A 185 -9.46 -5.02 -5.49
CA PHE A 185 -10.08 -5.69 -4.36
C PHE A 185 -9.42 -5.34 -3.02
N SER A 186 -8.44 -4.42 -2.99
CA SER A 186 -7.67 -4.13 -1.78
C SER A 186 -7.10 -5.42 -1.16
N ALA A 187 -6.58 -6.32 -2.01
CA ALA A 187 -6.18 -7.65 -1.57
C ALA A 187 -4.86 -8.09 -2.21
N ALA A 188 -4.17 -9.01 -1.54
CA ALA A 188 -2.96 -9.67 -2.02
C ALA A 188 -3.02 -11.16 -1.72
N ASN A 189 -2.50 -12.00 -2.61
CA ASN A 189 -2.30 -13.42 -2.35
C ASN A 189 -0.82 -13.67 -2.05
N VAL A 190 -0.57 -14.47 -1.03
CA VAL A 190 0.76 -14.87 -0.58
C VAL A 190 0.76 -16.39 -0.48
N THR A 191 1.82 -17.03 -0.97
CA THR A 191 1.98 -18.49 -0.86
C THR A 191 2.87 -18.81 0.35
N ASN A 192 2.36 -19.64 1.25
CA ASN A 192 3.12 -20.27 2.33
C ASN A 192 3.98 -21.39 1.74
N ASN A 193 5.16 -21.01 1.24
CA ASN A 193 6.18 -21.92 0.75
C ASN A 193 7.45 -21.87 1.63
N THR A 194 8.44 -22.71 1.33
CA THR A 194 9.72 -22.77 2.07
C THR A 194 10.41 -21.40 2.14
N HIS A 195 10.40 -20.63 1.05
CA HIS A 195 10.99 -19.30 1.01
C HIS A 195 10.34 -18.34 2.02
N LEU A 196 9.00 -18.23 2.02
CA LEU A 196 8.30 -17.38 2.96
C LEU A 196 8.58 -17.82 4.41
N ARG A 197 8.54 -19.12 4.69
CA ARG A 197 8.82 -19.63 6.04
C ARG A 197 10.21 -19.22 6.50
N MET A 198 11.23 -19.35 5.65
CA MET A 198 12.59 -18.92 5.97
C MET A 198 12.68 -17.41 6.20
N LEU A 199 12.02 -16.58 5.38
CA LEU A 199 11.97 -15.14 5.61
C LEU A 199 11.37 -14.79 6.98
N LEU A 200 10.34 -15.52 7.40
CA LEU A 200 9.61 -15.24 8.64
C LEU A 200 10.33 -15.77 9.89
N THR A 201 11.12 -16.85 9.78
CA THR A 201 11.76 -17.51 10.93
C THR A 201 13.23 -17.17 11.11
N VAL A 202 13.96 -16.95 10.02
CA VAL A 202 15.40 -16.64 10.08
C VAL A 202 15.62 -15.17 10.39
N ASP A 203 14.67 -14.29 10.02
CA ASP A 203 14.67 -12.82 10.13
C ASP A 203 15.95 -12.17 10.70
N GLU A 204 17.05 -12.35 9.97
CA GLU A 204 18.31 -11.71 10.30
C GLU A 204 18.22 -10.24 9.89
N SER A 205 18.75 -9.36 10.74
CA SER A 205 19.01 -7.99 10.32
C SER A 205 20.04 -8.04 9.19
N THR A 206 19.72 -7.40 8.07
CA THR A 206 20.71 -7.05 7.05
C THR A 206 21.85 -6.25 7.70
N SER A 207 23.00 -6.17 7.04
CA SER A 207 24.19 -5.43 7.52
C SER A 207 23.94 -3.94 7.81
N THR A 208 22.75 -3.45 7.47
CA THR A 208 22.31 -2.06 7.52
C THR A 208 21.11 -1.84 8.46
N GLY A 209 20.64 -2.89 9.14
CA GLY A 209 19.68 -2.78 10.24
C GLY A 209 18.20 -2.99 9.88
N ASP A 210 17.83 -3.05 8.60
CA ASP A 210 16.51 -3.54 8.16
C ASP A 210 16.51 -5.07 8.10
N THR A 211 15.32 -5.69 8.03
CA THR A 211 15.20 -7.14 7.98
C THR A 211 15.18 -7.70 6.55
N ILE A 212 15.59 -8.96 6.38
CA ILE A 212 15.52 -9.63 5.06
C ILE A 212 14.08 -9.67 4.55
N PHE A 213 13.10 -9.93 5.44
CA PHE A 213 11.68 -9.83 5.09
C PHE A 213 11.30 -8.42 4.62
N GLY A 214 11.74 -7.39 5.35
CA GLY A 214 11.45 -6.00 5.03
C GLY A 214 11.97 -5.61 3.64
N ARG A 215 13.19 -6.03 3.29
CA ARG A 215 13.74 -5.89 1.95
C ARG A 215 12.88 -6.59 0.90
N TRP A 216 12.56 -7.87 1.11
CA TRP A 216 11.76 -8.65 0.18
C TRP A 216 10.40 -8.00 -0.08
N LEU A 217 9.65 -7.67 0.98
CA LEU A 217 8.35 -7.04 0.87
C LEU A 217 8.42 -5.67 0.17
N HIS A 218 9.47 -4.89 0.45
CA HIS A 218 9.67 -3.59 -0.21
C HIS A 218 9.79 -3.75 -1.72
N LEU A 219 10.57 -4.71 -2.18
CA LEU A 219 10.75 -4.98 -3.60
C LEU A 219 9.44 -5.42 -4.26
N GLN A 220 8.63 -6.24 -3.59
CA GLN A 220 7.31 -6.64 -4.12
C GLN A 220 6.35 -5.45 -4.27
N VAL A 221 6.39 -4.50 -3.33
CA VAL A 221 5.53 -3.31 -3.31
C VAL A 221 6.04 -2.19 -4.24
N PHE A 222 7.33 -2.14 -4.56
CA PHE A 222 7.87 -1.17 -5.52
C PHE A 222 7.92 -1.71 -6.96
N ALA A 223 8.20 -3.00 -7.15
CA ALA A 223 8.19 -3.63 -8.48
C ALA A 223 6.83 -3.51 -9.18
N SER A 224 5.75 -3.66 -8.42
CA SER A 224 4.35 -3.54 -8.87
C SER A 224 4.01 -2.15 -9.43
N GLN A 225 4.78 -1.11 -9.08
CA GLN A 225 4.57 0.27 -9.52
C GLN A 225 5.25 0.56 -10.88
N GLY A 226 5.85 -0.46 -11.51
CA GLY A 226 6.41 -0.35 -12.86
C GLY A 226 7.90 -0.01 -12.90
N PHE A 227 8.60 -0.02 -11.77
CA PHE A 227 10.05 0.22 -11.72
C PHE A 227 10.88 -0.95 -12.29
N ASN A 228 10.31 -2.15 -12.41
CA ASN A 228 10.97 -3.33 -12.99
C ASN A 228 10.66 -3.54 -14.49
N ARG A 229 10.56 -2.47 -15.27
CA ARG A 229 10.54 -2.57 -16.75
C ARG A 229 11.72 -1.82 -17.34
N ALA A 230 12.86 -2.51 -17.39
CA ALA A 230 13.93 -2.27 -18.35
C ALA A 230 14.08 -3.55 -19.19
#